data_AF-A0A7S3MDE5-F1
#
_entry.id   AF-A0A7S3MDE5-F1
#
_cell.length_a   1.000
_cell.length_b   1.000
_cell.length_c   1.000
_cell.angle_alpha   90.00
_cell.angle_beta   90.00
_cell.angle_gamma   90.00
#
_symmetry.space_group_name_H-M   'P 1'
#
loop_
_entity.id
_entity.type
_entity.pdbx_description
1 polymer ?
#
loop_
_entity_poly.entity_id
_entity_poly.type
_entity_poly.pdbx_seq_one_letter_code
_entity_poly.pdbx_strand_id
1 'polypeptide(L)'
;RIGEAGAILLEKIWDRKREGGSSVSEKRVNVLTHCNAGWLAFADWGSALSPVYAAFDKGIPIHVWVDETRPRNQGASLTAWELASHGVPHTVIVDNAGGHLMRSGMVDVCITGADRVTRGGDACNKIGTYLKALAARDNDLPFYVALPSSTIDWQIEDGAEIPIEERCADEVRYAEGMCEEDGKRRKVLLTPRLSPAG
;
A
#
# COMPACT_ATOMS: atom_id res chain seq x y z
N ARG A 1 15.30 0.55 13.40
CA ARG A 1 14.95 -0.14 12.13
C ARG A 1 13.67 0.49 11.55
N ILE A 2 13.38 0.36 10.24
CA ILE A 2 12.20 1.02 9.60
C ILE A 2 10.91 0.69 10.37
N GLY A 3 10.69 -0.60 10.68
CA GLY A 3 9.51 -1.05 11.42
C GLY A 3 9.37 -0.40 12.80
N GLU A 4 10.44 -0.34 13.59
CA GLU A 4 10.41 0.29 14.92
C GLU A 4 10.11 1.80 14.85
N ALA A 5 10.75 2.51 13.90
CA ALA A 5 10.55 3.94 13.72
C ALA A 5 9.13 4.26 13.25
N GLY A 6 8.60 3.49 12.30
CA GLY A 6 7.24 3.66 11.82
C GLY A 6 6.19 3.24 12.86
N ALA A 7 6.46 2.22 13.68
CA ALA A 7 5.54 1.80 14.74
C ALA A 7 5.30 2.91 15.76
N ILE A 8 6.32 3.74 16.06
CA ILE A 8 6.17 4.93 16.91
C ILE A 8 5.18 5.94 16.30
N LEU A 9 5.15 6.08 14.96
CA LEU A 9 4.20 6.96 14.29
C LEU A 9 2.77 6.43 14.41
N LEU A 10 2.59 5.11 14.24
CA LEU A 10 1.29 4.45 14.39
C LEU A 10 0.79 4.51 15.84
N GLU A 11 1.68 4.34 16.82
CA GLU A 11 1.37 4.50 18.25
C GLU A 11 0.90 5.91 18.58
N LYS A 12 1.57 6.95 18.04
CA LYS A 12 1.13 8.34 18.21
C LYS A 12 -0.25 8.61 17.59
N ILE A 13 -0.57 7.98 16.45
CA ILE A 13 -1.90 8.07 15.85
C ILE A 13 -2.92 7.41 16.78
N TRP A 14 -2.59 6.23 17.30
CA TRP A 14 -3.43 5.49 18.23
C TRP A 14 -3.73 6.28 19.51
N ASP A 15 -2.72 6.86 20.15
CA ASP A 15 -2.87 7.62 21.38
C ASP A 15 -3.79 8.84 21.18
N ARG A 16 -3.62 9.58 20.08
CA ARG A 16 -4.51 10.70 19.74
C ARG A 16 -5.98 10.28 19.59
N LYS A 17 -6.24 9.13 18.95
CA LYS A 17 -7.60 8.60 18.79
C LYS A 17 -8.21 8.20 20.13
N ARG A 18 -7.42 7.60 21.03
CA ARG A 18 -7.88 7.22 22.37
C ARG A 18 -8.25 8.42 23.23
N GLU A 19 -7.47 9.49 23.15
CA GLU A 19 -7.68 10.72 23.91
C GLU A 19 -8.88 11.54 23.39
N GLY A 20 -9.14 11.48 22.07
CA GLY A 20 -10.20 12.25 21.41
C GLY A 20 -11.63 11.76 21.61
N GLY A 21 -11.81 10.55 22.17
CA GLY A 21 -13.09 10.00 22.65
C GLY A 21 -14.23 9.97 21.63
N SER A 22 -14.35 8.91 20.81
CA SER A 22 -15.58 8.54 20.08
C SER A 22 -15.54 7.06 19.56
N SER A 23 -16.31 6.74 18.51
CA SER A 23 -17.04 5.51 18.15
C SER A 23 -16.26 4.21 17.80
N VAL A 24 -16.95 3.14 17.33
CA VAL A 24 -16.35 1.80 17.04
C VAL A 24 -15.25 1.83 15.95
N SER A 25 -15.35 2.72 14.96
CA SER A 25 -14.28 2.95 13.96
C SER A 25 -13.02 3.60 14.56
N GLU A 26 -13.10 4.06 15.81
CA GLU A 26 -12.02 4.74 16.51
C GLU A 26 -11.24 3.83 17.45
N LYS A 27 -11.64 2.56 17.57
CA LYS A 27 -10.94 1.57 18.42
C LYS A 27 -9.72 0.93 17.75
N ARG A 28 -9.24 1.49 16.65
CA ARG A 28 -8.03 1.04 15.95
C ARG A 28 -7.44 2.12 15.04
N VAL A 29 -6.19 1.91 14.64
CA VAL A 29 -5.54 2.66 13.56
C VAL A 29 -5.83 1.94 12.24
N ASN A 30 -6.46 2.63 11.30
CA ASN A 30 -6.75 2.16 9.97
C ASN A 30 -5.68 2.70 9.01
N VAL A 31 -4.81 1.81 8.53
CA VAL A 31 -3.72 2.12 7.61
C VAL A 31 -4.17 1.81 6.19
N LEU A 32 -3.96 2.71 5.23
CA LEU A 32 -4.06 2.38 3.81
C LEU A 32 -2.67 2.11 3.24
N THR A 33 -2.54 1.05 2.43
CA THR A 33 -1.30 0.72 1.70
C THR A 33 -1.58 0.41 0.24
N HIS A 34 -0.55 0.55 -0.59
CA HIS A 34 -0.60 0.37 -2.03
C HIS A 34 0.63 -0.44 -2.50
N CYS A 35 0.43 -1.34 -3.46
CA CYS A 35 1.39 -2.37 -3.89
C CYS A 35 1.69 -3.41 -2.80
N ASN A 36 2.82 -4.12 -2.94
CA ASN A 36 3.40 -4.95 -1.91
C ASN A 36 4.80 -4.44 -1.56
N ALA A 37 4.95 -4.01 -0.30
CA ALA A 37 6.22 -3.57 0.27
C ALA A 37 6.44 -4.24 1.64
N GLY A 38 6.05 -5.51 1.73
CA GLY A 38 6.31 -6.38 2.87
C GLY A 38 7.42 -7.39 2.59
N TRP A 39 7.44 -8.50 3.32
CA TRP A 39 8.58 -9.41 3.36
C TRP A 39 8.83 -10.20 2.06
N LEU A 40 7.87 -10.29 1.12
CA LEU A 40 8.13 -10.94 -0.17
C LEU A 40 8.88 -10.01 -1.13
N ALA A 41 8.89 -8.70 -0.85
CA ALA A 41 9.61 -7.71 -1.64
C ALA A 41 11.03 -7.43 -1.10
N PHE A 42 11.39 -7.95 0.08
CA PHE A 42 12.68 -7.72 0.75
C PHE A 42 13.23 -9.02 1.34
N ALA A 43 14.49 -9.03 1.80
CA ALA A 43 15.09 -10.20 2.43
C ALA A 43 14.62 -10.45 3.89
N ASP A 44 13.78 -9.57 4.44
CA ASP A 44 13.37 -9.55 5.86
C ASP A 44 11.95 -8.92 5.97
N TRP A 45 11.56 -8.30 7.08
CA TRP A 45 10.23 -7.70 7.39
C TRP A 45 9.58 -6.71 6.39
N GLY A 46 10.21 -6.39 5.27
CA GLY A 46 9.72 -5.43 4.28
C GLY A 46 10.04 -3.97 4.61
N SER A 47 9.38 -3.05 3.90
CA SER A 47 9.46 -1.61 4.18
C SER A 47 8.14 -1.10 4.75
N ALA A 48 7.10 -0.87 3.94
CA ALA A 48 5.84 -0.25 4.36
C ALA A 48 4.98 -1.11 5.29
N LEU A 49 5.09 -2.44 5.21
CA LEU A 49 4.39 -3.33 6.15
C LEU A 49 5.19 -3.55 7.45
N SER A 50 6.49 -3.28 7.47
CA SER A 50 7.30 -3.48 8.68
C SER A 50 6.82 -2.65 9.89
N PRO A 51 6.37 -1.38 9.76
CA PRO A 51 5.72 -0.64 10.85
C PRO A 51 4.41 -1.27 11.32
N VAL A 52 3.64 -1.81 10.38
CA VAL A 52 2.33 -2.43 10.64
C VAL A 52 2.54 -3.67 11.49
N TYR A 53 3.45 -4.56 11.10
CA TYR A 53 3.78 -5.76 11.88
C TYR A 53 4.31 -5.39 13.27
N ALA A 54 5.29 -4.50 13.35
CA ALA A 54 5.87 -4.09 14.62
C ALA A 54 4.86 -3.43 15.58
N ALA A 55 3.90 -2.67 15.07
CA ALA A 55 2.85 -2.07 15.88
C ALA A 55 1.77 -3.10 16.29
N PHE A 56 1.41 -4.02 15.38
CA PHE A 56 0.48 -5.11 15.67
C PHE A 56 1.03 -6.04 16.78
N ASP A 57 2.31 -6.40 16.70
CA ASP A 57 2.98 -7.26 17.70
C ASP A 57 3.09 -6.60 19.08
N LYS A 58 3.06 -5.27 19.14
CA LYS A 58 2.96 -4.49 20.39
C LYS A 58 1.54 -4.44 20.95
N GLY A 59 0.56 -5.03 20.27
CA GLY A 59 -0.85 -5.01 20.67
C GLY A 59 -1.58 -3.72 20.33
N ILE A 60 -1.02 -2.87 19.45
CA ILE A 60 -1.75 -1.70 18.94
C ILE A 60 -2.87 -2.21 18.03
N PRO A 61 -4.14 -1.86 18.27
CA PRO A 61 -5.22 -2.30 17.41
C PRO A 61 -5.07 -1.66 16.03
N ILE A 62 -4.81 -2.50 15.02
CA ILE A 62 -4.56 -2.08 13.64
C ILE A 62 -5.51 -2.80 12.70
N HIS A 63 -5.92 -2.09 11.66
CA HIS A 63 -6.50 -2.66 10.45
C HIS A 63 -5.86 -2.05 9.22
N VAL A 64 -5.71 -2.84 8.16
CA VAL A 64 -5.12 -2.39 6.90
C VAL A 64 -6.13 -2.45 5.75
N TRP A 65 -6.37 -1.31 5.11
CA TRP A 65 -6.96 -1.21 3.79
C TRP A 65 -5.88 -1.48 2.74
N VAL A 66 -6.06 -2.56 1.98
CA VAL A 66 -5.10 -3.01 0.98
C VAL A 66 -5.69 -2.73 -0.39
N ASP A 67 -5.14 -1.75 -1.09
CA ASP A 67 -5.47 -1.55 -2.49
C ASP A 67 -5.07 -2.79 -3.30
N GLU A 68 -5.95 -3.31 -4.17
CA GLU A 68 -5.65 -4.49 -4.98
C GLU A 68 -4.38 -4.31 -5.82
N THR A 69 -4.12 -3.09 -6.27
CA THR A 69 -2.98 -2.64 -7.06
C THR A 69 -2.95 -3.23 -8.46
N ARG A 70 -3.89 -2.82 -9.30
CA ARG A 70 -3.89 -3.18 -10.72
C ARG A 70 -2.68 -2.56 -11.44
N PRO A 71 -2.21 -3.18 -12.54
CA PRO A 71 -2.79 -4.37 -13.18
C PRO A 71 -2.35 -5.71 -12.56
N ARG A 72 -1.25 -5.76 -11.83
CA ARG A 72 -0.64 -7.02 -11.37
C ARG A 72 -1.20 -7.56 -10.06
N ASN A 73 -2.11 -6.83 -9.42
CA ASN A 73 -2.82 -7.23 -8.21
C ASN A 73 -1.89 -7.60 -7.05
N GLN A 74 -0.77 -6.88 -6.89
CA GLN A 74 0.21 -7.18 -5.83
C GLN A 74 -0.38 -7.02 -4.44
N GLY A 75 -1.25 -6.03 -4.22
CA GLY A 75 -1.89 -5.86 -2.93
C GLY A 75 -2.86 -7.00 -2.63
N ALA A 76 -3.71 -7.35 -3.60
CA ALA A 76 -4.67 -8.44 -3.44
C ALA A 76 -4.01 -9.82 -3.28
N SER A 77 -2.91 -10.09 -3.99
CA SER A 77 -2.30 -11.44 -4.04
C SER A 77 -1.11 -11.62 -3.10
N LEU A 78 -0.33 -10.57 -2.84
CA LEU A 78 0.87 -10.64 -2.00
C LEU A 78 0.57 -9.98 -0.65
N THR A 79 0.31 -8.68 -0.60
CA THR A 79 0.11 -7.94 0.66
C THR A 79 -0.96 -8.58 1.54
N ALA A 80 -2.12 -8.91 0.98
CA ALA A 80 -3.20 -9.57 1.71
C ALA A 80 -2.78 -10.95 2.23
N TRP A 81 -2.03 -11.73 1.44
CA TRP A 81 -1.51 -13.02 1.87
C TRP A 81 -0.51 -12.89 3.02
N GLU A 82 0.39 -11.90 2.97
CA GLU A 82 1.37 -11.64 4.03
C GLU A 82 0.66 -11.21 5.33
N LEU A 83 -0.30 -10.27 5.24
CA LEU A 83 -1.09 -9.81 6.39
C LEU A 83 -1.94 -10.93 6.99
N ALA A 84 -2.56 -11.77 6.15
CA ALA A 84 -3.32 -12.94 6.59
C ALA A 84 -2.43 -13.93 7.35
N SER A 85 -1.25 -14.22 6.80
CA SER A 85 -0.28 -15.15 7.38
C SER A 85 0.28 -14.66 8.72
N HIS A 86 0.44 -13.34 8.87
CA HIS A 86 0.86 -12.71 10.12
C HIS A 86 -0.30 -12.50 11.14
N GLY A 87 -1.56 -12.62 10.70
CA GLY A 87 -2.74 -12.40 11.53
C GLY A 87 -3.18 -10.95 11.67
N VAL A 88 -2.66 -10.03 10.86
CA VAL A 88 -3.05 -8.61 10.88
C VAL A 88 -4.43 -8.45 10.22
N PRO A 89 -5.43 -7.85 10.90
CA PRO A 89 -6.73 -7.58 10.30
C PRO A 89 -6.60 -6.68 9.07
N HIS A 90 -7.18 -7.09 7.95
CA HIS A 90 -7.09 -6.33 6.71
C HIS A 90 -8.31 -6.53 5.82
N THR A 91 -8.46 -5.66 4.83
CA THR A 91 -9.50 -5.74 3.82
C THR A 91 -8.95 -5.28 2.48
N VAL A 92 -9.06 -6.14 1.48
CA VAL A 92 -8.70 -5.80 0.09
C VAL A 92 -9.79 -4.93 -0.51
N ILE A 93 -9.38 -3.84 -1.16
CA ILE A 93 -10.28 -2.89 -1.82
C ILE A 93 -9.80 -2.65 -3.26
N VAL A 94 -10.73 -2.23 -4.12
CA VAL A 94 -10.38 -1.71 -5.44
C VAL A 94 -9.60 -0.40 -5.30
N ASP A 95 -8.67 -0.15 -6.23
CA ASP A 95 -7.76 1.01 -6.15
C ASP A 95 -8.50 2.35 -6.06
N ASN A 96 -9.68 2.48 -6.67
CA ASN A 96 -10.45 3.72 -6.65
C ASN A 96 -11.20 3.96 -5.32
N ALA A 97 -11.37 2.95 -4.47
CA ALA A 97 -12.06 3.10 -3.19
C ALA A 97 -11.21 3.84 -2.14
N GLY A 98 -9.87 3.80 -2.25
CA GLY A 98 -8.99 4.37 -1.23
C GLY A 98 -9.25 5.85 -0.94
N GLY A 99 -9.41 6.69 -1.98
CA GLY A 99 -9.72 8.11 -1.78
C GLY A 99 -11.11 8.35 -1.17
N HIS A 100 -12.09 7.51 -1.52
CA HIS A 100 -13.42 7.57 -0.91
C HIS A 100 -13.40 7.21 0.59
N LEU A 101 -12.60 6.20 0.96
CA LEU A 101 -12.40 5.81 2.36
C LEU A 101 -11.68 6.90 3.17
N MET A 102 -10.66 7.54 2.57
CA MET A 102 -9.99 8.70 3.18
C MET A 102 -10.99 9.82 3.46
N ARG A 103 -11.80 10.20 2.47
CA ARG A 103 -12.86 11.22 2.61
C ARG A 103 -13.93 10.88 3.65
N SER A 104 -14.18 9.60 3.85
CA SER A 104 -15.17 9.13 4.83
C SER A 104 -14.59 8.96 6.24
N GLY A 105 -13.34 9.39 6.48
CA GLY A 105 -12.67 9.26 7.78
C GLY A 105 -12.36 7.81 8.17
N MET A 106 -12.30 6.89 7.19
CA MET A 106 -12.05 5.46 7.45
C MET A 106 -10.55 5.08 7.36
N VAL A 107 -9.70 6.04 7.01
CA VAL A 107 -8.24 5.90 6.92
C VAL A 107 -7.61 6.94 7.84
N ASP A 108 -6.70 6.51 8.71
CA ASP A 108 -5.98 7.39 9.63
C ASP A 108 -4.59 7.79 9.09
N VAL A 109 -4.01 6.96 8.23
CA VAL A 109 -2.69 7.17 7.63
C VAL A 109 -2.54 6.34 6.35
N CYS A 110 -1.86 6.89 5.35
CA CYS A 110 -1.42 6.14 4.18
C CYS A 110 0.09 5.87 4.29
N ILE A 111 0.51 4.61 4.13
CA ILE A 111 1.93 4.22 4.13
C ILE A 111 2.20 3.38 2.89
N THR A 112 3.20 3.75 2.10
CA THR A 112 3.61 3.03 0.89
C THR A 112 5.10 2.77 0.88
N GLY A 113 5.56 1.87 0.00
CA GLY A 113 6.97 1.71 -0.31
C GLY A 113 7.46 2.73 -1.34
N ALA A 114 8.69 2.55 -1.80
CA ALA A 114 9.21 3.23 -2.98
C ALA A 114 10.16 2.30 -3.76
N ASP A 115 10.13 2.43 -5.08
CA ASP A 115 11.09 1.78 -5.98
C ASP A 115 12.37 2.62 -6.08
N ARG A 116 12.22 3.96 -6.09
CA ARG A 116 13.33 4.92 -6.11
C ARG A 116 12.92 6.24 -5.48
N VAL A 117 13.82 6.87 -4.73
CA VAL A 117 13.61 8.22 -4.18
C VAL A 117 14.76 9.12 -4.61
N THR A 118 14.48 10.30 -5.16
CA THR A 118 15.54 11.27 -5.53
C THR A 118 16.18 11.89 -4.31
N ARG A 119 17.34 12.54 -4.46
CA ARG A 119 17.93 13.33 -3.35
C ARG A 119 17.05 14.50 -2.89
N GLY A 120 16.14 14.96 -3.75
CA GLY A 120 15.14 15.99 -3.45
C GLY A 120 13.92 15.47 -2.68
N GLY A 121 13.74 14.14 -2.60
CA GLY A 121 12.64 13.50 -1.88
C GLY A 121 11.47 13.06 -2.77
N ASP A 122 11.57 13.18 -4.09
CA ASP A 122 10.54 12.68 -5.00
C ASP A 122 10.55 11.15 -4.99
N ALA A 123 9.43 10.55 -4.62
CA ALA A 123 9.29 9.10 -4.51
C ALA A 123 8.59 8.51 -5.73
N CYS A 124 9.34 7.76 -6.53
CA CYS A 124 8.79 6.86 -7.54
C CYS A 124 8.41 5.53 -6.90
N ASN A 125 7.17 5.10 -7.13
CA ASN A 125 6.61 3.84 -6.65
C ASN A 125 5.58 3.34 -7.66
N LYS A 126 4.89 2.23 -7.33
CA LYS A 126 3.83 1.67 -8.16
C LYS A 126 2.77 2.70 -8.60
N ILE A 127 2.36 2.60 -9.87
CA ILE A 127 1.25 3.36 -10.44
C ILE A 127 0.05 3.34 -9.49
N GLY A 128 -0.57 4.51 -9.27
CA GLY A 128 -1.62 4.68 -8.26
C GLY A 128 -1.13 5.39 -6.99
N THR A 129 0.14 5.26 -6.62
CA THR A 129 0.73 5.91 -5.41
C THR A 129 0.51 7.42 -5.41
N TYR A 130 0.73 8.09 -6.56
CA TYR A 130 0.50 9.53 -6.70
C TYR A 130 -0.96 9.92 -6.40
N LEU A 131 -1.93 9.13 -6.86
CA LEU A 131 -3.35 9.38 -6.59
C LEU A 131 -3.68 9.23 -5.10
N LYS A 132 -3.01 8.31 -4.39
CA LYS A 132 -3.14 8.17 -2.93
C LYS A 132 -2.54 9.34 -2.19
N ALA A 133 -1.38 9.85 -2.65
CA ALA A 133 -0.77 11.05 -2.07
C ALA A 133 -1.67 12.29 -2.26
N LEU A 134 -2.27 12.46 -3.43
CA LEU A 134 -3.23 13.53 -3.69
C LEU A 134 -4.47 13.41 -2.79
N ALA A 135 -5.07 12.21 -2.72
CA ALA A 135 -6.24 11.98 -1.88
C ALA A 135 -5.92 12.17 -0.38
N ALA A 136 -4.76 11.72 0.09
CA ALA A 136 -4.33 11.94 1.46
C ALA A 136 -4.16 13.43 1.77
N ARG A 137 -3.52 14.18 0.86
CA ARG A 137 -3.35 15.63 0.99
C ARG A 137 -4.70 16.38 1.02
N ASP A 138 -5.64 16.01 0.16
CA ASP A 138 -6.98 16.62 0.11
C ASP A 138 -7.81 16.38 1.37
N ASN A 139 -7.48 15.34 2.14
CA ASN A 139 -8.18 14.95 3.37
C ASN A 139 -7.34 15.17 4.65
N ASP A 140 -6.27 15.95 4.56
CA ASP A 140 -5.34 16.24 5.67
C ASP A 140 -4.81 14.98 6.39
N LEU A 141 -4.63 13.89 5.64
CA LEU A 141 -4.11 12.63 6.16
C LEU A 141 -2.59 12.52 6.00
N PRO A 142 -1.87 12.03 7.02
CA PRO A 142 -0.45 11.74 6.89
C PRO A 142 -0.20 10.71 5.77
N PHE A 143 0.75 11.03 4.88
CA PHE A 143 1.24 10.14 3.84
C PHE A 143 2.73 9.86 4.06
N TYR A 144 3.08 8.61 4.31
CA TYR A 144 4.46 8.19 4.54
C TYR A 144 4.96 7.26 3.44
N VAL A 145 6.23 7.44 3.09
CA VAL A 145 6.98 6.54 2.23
C VAL A 145 8.02 5.84 3.09
N ALA A 146 7.93 4.52 3.19
CA ALA A 146 8.85 3.68 3.94
C ALA A 146 9.86 3.04 2.99
N LEU A 147 11.14 3.39 3.14
CA LEU A 147 12.22 2.91 2.29
C LEU A 147 13.52 2.69 3.09
N PRO A 148 14.39 1.75 2.66
CA PRO A 148 15.78 1.73 3.10
C PRO A 148 16.56 2.86 2.44
N SER A 149 17.66 3.29 3.05
CA SER A 149 18.52 4.34 2.49
C SER A 149 19.11 3.98 1.12
N SER A 150 19.24 2.69 0.80
CA SER A 150 19.67 2.19 -0.50
C SER A 150 18.70 2.49 -1.65
N THR A 151 17.44 2.81 -1.36
CA THR A 151 16.44 3.22 -2.35
C THR A 151 16.62 4.70 -2.76
N ILE A 152 17.43 5.46 -2.03
CA ILE A 152 17.74 6.85 -2.36
C ILE A 152 18.78 6.89 -3.47
N ASP A 153 18.40 7.46 -4.60
CA ASP A 153 19.29 7.75 -5.72
C ASP A 153 19.89 9.15 -5.53
N TRP A 154 21.13 9.20 -5.06
CA TRP A 154 21.84 10.44 -4.78
C TRP A 154 22.27 11.20 -6.04
N GLN A 155 22.14 10.60 -7.23
CA GLN A 155 22.55 11.21 -8.49
C GLN A 155 21.42 12.01 -9.15
N ILE A 156 20.16 11.67 -8.86
CA ILE A 156 18.98 12.28 -9.47
C ILE A 156 18.40 13.35 -8.53
N GLU A 157 18.10 14.54 -9.07
CA GLU A 157 17.44 15.61 -8.33
C GLU A 157 15.92 15.60 -8.52
N ASP A 158 15.49 15.55 -9.77
CA ASP A 158 14.10 15.70 -10.16
C ASP A 158 13.46 14.34 -10.46
N GLY A 159 12.30 14.06 -9.87
CA GLY A 159 11.54 12.84 -10.12
C GLY A 159 11.19 12.62 -11.59
N ALA A 160 11.13 13.68 -12.41
CA ALA A 160 10.89 13.60 -13.85
C ALA A 160 12.03 12.89 -14.62
N GLU A 161 13.23 12.80 -14.03
CA GLU A 161 14.37 12.09 -14.62
C GLU A 161 14.28 10.56 -14.40
N ILE A 162 13.38 10.10 -13.53
CA ILE A 162 13.23 8.67 -13.25
C ILE A 162 12.54 8.00 -14.45
N PRO A 163 13.19 7.02 -15.11
CA PRO A 163 12.57 6.31 -16.22
C PRO A 163 11.38 5.47 -15.73
N ILE A 164 10.21 5.70 -16.31
CA ILE A 164 8.99 4.95 -16.00
C ILE A 164 8.95 3.70 -16.87
N GLU A 165 8.82 2.54 -16.23
CA GLU A 165 8.68 1.26 -16.92
C GLU A 165 7.28 1.16 -17.55
N GLU A 166 7.24 1.02 -18.88
CA GLU A 166 6.05 0.60 -19.60
C GLU A 166 6.08 -0.91 -19.85
N ARG A 167 4.96 -1.57 -19.63
CA ARG A 167 4.84 -3.04 -19.70
C ARG A 167 3.79 -3.45 -20.72
N CYS A 168 3.70 -4.76 -20.98
CA CYS A 168 2.77 -5.30 -21.95
C CYS A 168 1.32 -4.96 -21.59
N ALA A 169 0.56 -4.44 -22.57
CA ALA A 169 -0.86 -4.12 -22.45
C ALA A 169 -1.73 -5.30 -21.98
N ASP A 170 -1.26 -6.53 -22.13
CA ASP A 170 -1.94 -7.72 -21.61
C ASP A 170 -2.09 -7.74 -20.09
N GLU A 171 -1.24 -7.03 -19.33
CA GLU A 171 -1.44 -6.88 -17.88
C GLU A 171 -2.76 -6.14 -17.58
N VAL A 172 -3.16 -5.21 -18.46
CA VAL A 172 -4.45 -4.50 -18.37
C VAL A 172 -5.57 -5.33 -18.99
N ARG A 173 -5.35 -5.96 -20.15
CA ARG A 173 -6.40 -6.72 -20.87
C ARG A 173 -6.86 -7.96 -20.13
N TYR A 174 -6.03 -8.53 -19.26
CA TYR A 174 -6.35 -9.75 -18.54
C TYR A 174 -6.27 -9.58 -17.03
N ALA A 175 -7.09 -10.35 -16.32
CA ALA A 175 -6.92 -10.64 -14.91
C ALA A 175 -6.38 -12.06 -14.75
N GLU A 176 -5.54 -12.26 -13.73
CA GLU A 176 -5.11 -13.58 -13.30
C GLU A 176 -5.58 -13.80 -11.85
N GLY A 177 -6.08 -15.00 -11.55
CA GLY A 177 -6.57 -15.35 -10.22
C GLY A 177 -6.57 -16.86 -10.00
N MET A 178 -6.74 -17.26 -8.75
CA MET A 178 -6.90 -18.66 -8.36
C MET A 178 -8.37 -19.06 -8.43
N CYS A 179 -8.67 -20.16 -9.11
CA CYS A 179 -10.02 -20.74 -9.09
C CYS A 179 -10.21 -21.56 -7.82
N GLU A 180 -11.29 -21.29 -7.09
CA GLU A 180 -11.55 -21.97 -5.81
C GLU A 180 -11.88 -23.45 -6.00
N GLU A 181 -12.47 -23.84 -7.14
CA GLU A 181 -12.91 -25.21 -7.35
C GLU A 181 -11.75 -26.22 -7.47
N ASP A 182 -10.61 -25.78 -8.00
CA ASP A 182 -9.46 -26.64 -8.27
C ASP A 182 -8.10 -26.07 -7.83
N GLY A 183 -8.08 -24.88 -7.23
CA GLY A 183 -6.87 -24.20 -6.78
C GLY A 183 -5.93 -23.75 -7.90
N LYS A 184 -6.34 -23.83 -9.17
CA LYS A 184 -5.46 -23.49 -10.30
C LYS A 184 -5.53 -22.01 -10.64
N ARG A 185 -4.38 -21.45 -11.02
CA ARG A 185 -4.33 -20.11 -11.60
C ARG A 185 -4.88 -20.11 -13.02
N ARG A 186 -5.74 -19.15 -13.33
CA ARG A 186 -6.29 -18.94 -14.67
C ARG A 186 -6.20 -17.47 -15.06
N LYS A 187 -6.01 -17.21 -16.35
CA LYS A 187 -5.97 -15.88 -16.96
C LYS A 187 -7.27 -15.64 -17.74
N VAL A 188 -7.97 -14.55 -17.46
CA VAL A 188 -9.28 -14.21 -18.03
C VAL A 188 -9.18 -12.87 -18.74
N LEU A 189 -9.70 -12.80 -19.97
CA LEU A 189 -9.73 -11.56 -20.76
C LEU A 189 -10.85 -10.65 -20.22
N LEU A 190 -10.50 -9.43 -19.82
CA LEU A 190 -11.41 -8.41 -19.29
C LEU A 190 -11.97 -7.49 -20.37
N THR A 191 -11.16 -7.17 -21.38
CA THR A 191 -11.54 -6.23 -22.44
C THR A 191 -12.16 -6.97 -23.63
N PRO A 192 -12.95 -6.32 -24.50
CA PRO A 192 -13.25 -6.87 -25.81
C PRO A 192 -11.96 -7.25 -26.55
N ARG A 193 -11.99 -8.35 -27.33
CA ARG A 193 -10.78 -8.92 -27.96
C ARG A 193 -9.99 -7.92 -28.80
N LEU A 194 -10.69 -7.01 -29.47
CA LEU A 194 -10.12 -6.02 -30.37
C LEU A 194 -9.84 -4.68 -29.69
N SER A 195 -10.14 -4.52 -28.41
CA SER A 195 -9.86 -3.28 -27.68
C SER A 195 -8.37 -3.19 -27.36
N PRO A 196 -7.69 -2.08 -27.71
CA PRO A 196 -6.36 -1.78 -27.18
C PRO A 196 -6.46 -1.49 -25.67
N ALA A 197 -5.34 -1.63 -24.97
CA ALA A 197 -5.20 -1.25 -23.56
C ALA A 197 -3.82 -0.61 -23.33
N GLY A 198 -3.71 0.19 -22.27
CA GLY A 198 -2.52 0.87 -21.79
C GLY A 198 -2.62 1.14 -20.30
#